data_AF-A0A7S3LFF9-F1
#
_entry.id   AF-A0A7S3LFF9-F1
#
_cell.length_a   1.000
_cell.length_b   1.000
_cell.length_c   1.000
_cell.angle_alpha   90.00
_cell.angle_beta   90.00
_cell.angle_gamma   90.00
#
_symmetry.space_group_name_H-M   'P 1'
#
loop_
_entity.id
_entity.type
_entity.pdbx_description
1 polymer ?
#
loop_
_entity_poly.entity_id
_entity_poly.type
_entity_poly.pdbx_seq_one_letter_code
_entity_poly.pdbx_strand_id
1 'polypeptide(L)'
;ERLNRLTAITWISELIGHPRGGDAVLTFHAEILGAILYCIYDAEKEIRVVAERTNDDMLLLVRNTKTKFELGRLLERLTNELLHKEDVPTKMACLRWINMLMEKRKRDMKEFTESLLPVLLRTLSDPSDAVVLLDLQALSRISLARRENGYTAATE
;
A
#
# COMPACT_ATOMS: atom_id res chain seq x y z
N GLU A 1 20.14 4.83 -15.87
CA GLU A 1 21.18 5.62 -15.19
C GLU A 1 20.83 5.77 -13.70
N ARG A 2 21.79 5.48 -12.81
CA ARG A 2 21.64 5.57 -11.34
C ARG A 2 21.22 6.96 -10.87
N LEU A 3 21.89 8.00 -11.39
CA LEU A 3 21.69 9.38 -10.97
C LEU A 3 20.24 9.83 -11.21
N ASN A 4 19.67 9.52 -12.37
CA ASN A 4 18.28 9.90 -12.68
C ASN A 4 17.28 9.27 -11.71
N ARG A 5 17.48 8.01 -11.31
CA ARG A 5 16.59 7.33 -10.35
C ARG A 5 16.71 7.91 -8.95
N LEU A 6 17.94 8.17 -8.49
CA LEU A 6 18.18 8.80 -7.20
C LEU A 6 17.58 10.21 -7.15
N THR A 7 17.82 11.02 -8.17
CA THR A 7 17.20 12.34 -8.29
C THR A 7 15.68 12.20 -8.28
N ALA A 8 15.09 11.34 -9.12
CA ALA A 8 13.64 11.18 -9.16
C ALA A 8 13.02 10.83 -7.79
N ILE A 9 13.59 9.86 -7.05
CA ILE A 9 13.03 9.48 -5.74
C ILE A 9 13.23 10.57 -4.68
N THR A 10 14.34 11.32 -4.72
CA THR A 10 14.54 12.47 -3.83
C THR A 10 13.50 13.56 -4.09
N TRP A 11 13.21 13.88 -5.36
CA TRP A 11 12.20 14.88 -5.70
C TRP A 11 10.79 14.43 -5.29
N ILE A 12 10.46 13.14 -5.42
CA ILE A 12 9.18 12.61 -4.92
C ILE A 12 9.09 12.78 -3.40
N SER A 13 10.17 12.50 -2.66
CA SER A 13 10.25 12.70 -1.21
C SER A 13 9.99 14.16 -0.82
N GLU A 14 10.67 15.10 -1.48
CA GLU A 14 10.49 16.53 -1.23
C GLU A 14 9.07 17.00 -1.55
N LEU A 15 8.46 16.50 -2.63
CA LEU A 15 7.10 16.86 -3.01
C LEU A 15 6.07 16.39 -1.97
N ILE A 16 6.23 15.18 -1.44
CA ILE A 16 5.38 14.62 -0.37
C ILE A 16 5.50 15.44 0.91
N GLY A 17 6.72 15.84 1.28
CA GLY A 17 6.98 16.64 2.48
C GLY A 17 6.57 18.11 2.36
N HIS A 18 6.31 18.60 1.15
CA HIS A 18 6.02 20.01 0.93
C HIS A 18 4.61 20.39 1.45
N PRO A 19 4.45 21.49 2.22
CA PRO A 19 3.18 21.88 2.85
C PRO A 19 2.00 22.07 1.89
N ARG A 20 2.28 22.35 0.62
CA ARG A 20 1.28 22.49 -0.45
C ARG A 20 1.33 21.36 -1.50
N GLY A 21 2.28 20.43 -1.36
CA GLY A 21 2.52 19.36 -2.33
C GLY A 21 1.60 18.15 -2.13
N GLY A 22 1.11 17.94 -0.90
CA GLY A 22 0.39 16.72 -0.55
C GLY A 22 -0.91 16.47 -1.34
N ASP A 23 -1.72 17.49 -1.59
CA ASP A 23 -2.94 17.32 -2.39
C ASP A 23 -2.63 17.05 -3.87
N ALA A 24 -1.55 17.63 -4.41
CA ALA A 24 -1.11 17.35 -5.78
C ALA A 24 -0.60 15.91 -5.91
N VAL A 25 0.12 15.40 -4.91
CA VAL A 25 0.57 13.99 -4.84
C VAL A 25 -0.62 13.04 -4.85
N LEU A 26 -1.70 13.38 -4.14
CA LEU A 26 -2.90 12.55 -4.08
C LEU A 26 -3.62 12.42 -5.43
N THR A 27 -3.39 13.32 -6.38
CA THR A 27 -3.95 13.19 -7.74
C THR A 27 -3.30 12.03 -8.50
N PHE A 28 -2.01 11.76 -8.25
CA PHE A 28 -1.20 10.76 -8.96
C PHE A 28 -0.72 9.65 -8.01
N HIS A 29 -1.52 9.35 -6.99
CA HIS A 29 -1.10 8.53 -5.85
C HIS A 29 -0.67 7.11 -6.27
N ALA A 30 -1.31 6.50 -7.25
CA ALA A 30 -1.03 5.11 -7.63
C ALA A 30 0.27 5.02 -8.45
N GLU A 31 0.50 5.98 -9.33
CA GLU A 31 1.69 6.10 -10.16
C GLU A 31 2.91 6.44 -9.30
N ILE A 32 2.75 7.41 -8.38
CA ILE A 32 3.81 7.81 -7.44
C ILE A 32 4.16 6.65 -6.49
N LEU A 33 3.17 6.01 -5.88
CA LEU A 33 3.41 4.83 -5.04
C LEU A 33 4.15 3.76 -5.84
N GLY A 34 3.75 3.56 -7.08
CA GLY A 34 4.42 2.64 -7.99
C GLY A 34 5.91 2.91 -8.22
N ALA A 35 6.26 4.18 -8.47
CA ALA A 35 7.64 4.59 -8.62
C ALA A 35 8.44 4.39 -7.32
N ILE A 36 7.82 4.65 -6.17
CA ILE A 36 8.42 4.42 -4.86
C ILE A 36 8.69 2.93 -4.64
N LEU A 37 7.67 2.08 -4.83
CA LEU A 37 7.78 0.62 -4.65
C LEU A 37 8.85 0.02 -5.56
N TYR A 38 8.95 0.48 -6.81
CA TYR A 38 10.03 0.08 -7.72
C TYR A 38 11.42 0.36 -7.12
N CYS A 39 11.59 1.49 -6.45
CA CYS A 39 12.87 1.91 -5.87
C CYS A 39 13.18 1.28 -4.50
N ILE A 40 12.21 0.69 -3.80
CA ILE A 40 12.44 0.01 -2.50
C ILE A 40 13.41 -1.17 -2.67
N TYR A 41 13.34 -1.86 -3.82
CA TYR A 41 14.25 -2.96 -4.15
C TYR A 41 15.25 -2.58 -5.26
N ASP A 42 15.67 -1.31 -5.29
CA ASP A 42 16.71 -0.87 -6.23
C ASP A 42 18.06 -1.56 -5.93
N ALA A 43 18.89 -1.75 -6.95
CA ALA A 43 20.25 -2.27 -6.78
C ALA A 43 21.11 -1.37 -5.87
N GLU A 44 20.88 -0.06 -5.92
CA GLU A 44 21.64 0.95 -5.20
C GLU A 44 21.09 1.18 -3.79
N LYS A 45 21.92 0.94 -2.77
CA LYS A 45 21.51 1.09 -1.36
C LYS A 45 21.00 2.49 -1.03
N GLU A 46 21.63 3.52 -1.59
CA GLU A 46 21.22 4.91 -1.38
C GLU A 46 19.79 5.17 -1.88
N ILE A 47 19.43 4.61 -3.04
CA ILE A 47 18.07 4.73 -3.60
C ILE A 47 17.08 4.00 -2.69
N ARG A 48 17.39 2.79 -2.24
CA ARG A 48 16.50 2.03 -1.34
C ARG A 48 16.20 2.79 -0.06
N VAL A 49 17.22 3.39 0.57
CA VAL A 49 17.04 4.17 1.81
C VAL A 49 16.10 5.35 1.59
N VAL A 50 16.27 6.10 0.49
CA VAL A 50 15.37 7.22 0.18
C VAL A 50 13.97 6.71 -0.15
N ALA A 51 13.84 5.60 -0.89
CA ALA A 51 12.57 5.02 -1.27
C ALA A 51 11.76 4.48 -0.08
N GLU A 52 12.41 3.79 0.86
CA GLU A 52 11.78 3.29 2.09
C GLU A 52 11.22 4.44 2.93
N ARG A 53 12.02 5.49 3.17
CA ARG A 53 11.55 6.70 3.86
C ARG A 53 10.39 7.36 3.12
N THR A 54 10.52 7.51 1.80
CA THR A 54 9.48 8.14 0.96
C THR A 54 8.18 7.34 0.98
N ASN A 55 8.26 6.01 1.02
CA ASN A 55 7.12 5.13 1.17
C ASN A 55 6.40 5.37 2.50
N ASP A 56 7.15 5.48 3.59
CA ASP A 56 6.59 5.73 4.92
C ASP A 56 5.95 7.13 5.00
N ASP A 57 6.60 8.15 4.44
CA ASP A 57 6.07 9.52 4.37
C ASP A 57 4.77 9.56 3.54
N MET A 58 4.71 8.86 2.40
CA MET A 58 3.50 8.78 1.58
C MET A 58 2.38 8.01 2.29
N LEU A 59 2.71 6.93 2.99
CA LEU A 59 1.75 6.15 3.77
C LEU A 59 1.13 7.01 4.87
N LEU A 60 1.94 7.80 5.58
CA LEU A 60 1.47 8.75 6.59
C LEU A 60 0.60 9.85 5.98
N LEU A 61 0.98 10.39 4.81
CA LEU A 61 0.20 11.37 4.08
C LEU A 61 -1.19 10.84 3.74
N VAL A 62 -1.28 9.66 3.12
CA VAL A 62 -2.56 9.03 2.77
C VAL A 62 -3.32 8.66 4.03
N ARG A 63 -2.66 8.18 5.09
CA ARG A 63 -3.31 7.87 6.37
C ARG A 63 -4.01 9.09 6.96
N ASN A 64 -3.37 10.25 6.93
CA ASN A 64 -3.83 11.45 7.63
C ASN A 64 -4.67 12.39 6.77
N THR A 65 -4.63 12.26 5.43
CA THR A 65 -5.36 13.16 4.54
C THR A 65 -6.87 13.05 4.73
N LYS A 66 -7.56 14.19 4.61
CA LYS A 66 -9.02 14.28 4.48
C LYS A 66 -9.45 14.44 3.02
N THR A 67 -8.50 14.73 2.13
CA THR A 67 -8.72 14.85 0.70
C THR A 67 -9.09 13.49 0.12
N LYS A 68 -10.07 13.47 -0.78
CA LYS A 68 -10.50 12.23 -1.44
C LYS A 68 -9.39 11.75 -2.38
N PHE A 69 -9.23 10.44 -2.47
CA PHE A 69 -8.36 9.76 -3.43
C PHE A 69 -9.04 8.47 -3.91
N GLU A 70 -8.63 8.00 -5.08
CA GLU A 70 -9.17 6.79 -5.71
C GLU A 70 -8.61 5.52 -5.07
N LEU A 71 -9.36 4.95 -4.12
CA LEU A 71 -8.94 3.73 -3.41
C LEU A 71 -8.65 2.57 -4.37
N GLY A 72 -9.47 2.40 -5.41
CA GLY A 72 -9.34 1.30 -6.37
C GLY A 72 -8.00 1.29 -7.08
N ARG A 73 -7.47 2.45 -7.50
CA ARG A 73 -6.16 2.53 -8.18
C ARG A 73 -5.00 2.16 -7.27
N LEU A 74 -5.04 2.56 -5.99
CA LEU A 74 -4.04 2.11 -5.02
C LEU A 74 -4.09 0.59 -4.85
N LEU A 75 -5.30 0.04 -4.67
CA LEU A 75 -5.45 -1.39 -4.44
C LEU A 75 -5.03 -2.19 -5.66
N GLU A 76 -5.43 -1.79 -6.86
CA GLU A 76 -4.98 -2.42 -8.10
C GLU A 76 -3.45 -2.44 -8.18
N ARG A 77 -2.79 -1.30 -7.91
CA ARG A 77 -1.34 -1.21 -7.91
C ARG A 77 -0.72 -2.15 -6.88
N LEU A 78 -1.19 -2.12 -5.64
CA LEU A 78 -0.69 -2.94 -4.54
C LEU A 78 -0.88 -4.44 -4.81
N THR A 79 -2.04 -4.84 -5.34
CA THR A 79 -2.29 -6.23 -5.72
C THR A 79 -1.40 -6.67 -6.86
N ASN A 80 -1.16 -5.80 -7.86
CA ASN A 80 -0.27 -6.10 -8.96
C ASN A 80 1.15 -6.38 -8.46
N GLU A 81 1.69 -5.52 -7.59
CA GLU A 81 3.02 -5.72 -7.00
C GLU A 81 3.08 -7.02 -6.18
N LEU A 82 2.07 -7.33 -5.36
CA LEU A 82 2.00 -8.62 -4.63
C LEU A 82 1.92 -9.86 -5.53
N LEU A 83 1.36 -9.74 -6.74
CA LEU A 83 1.27 -10.84 -7.70
C LEU A 83 2.57 -11.08 -8.47
N HIS A 84 3.38 -10.06 -8.70
CA HIS A 84 4.49 -10.15 -9.66
C HIS A 84 5.87 -9.88 -9.06
N LYS A 85 5.97 -9.24 -7.88
CA LYS A 85 7.25 -9.03 -7.21
C LYS A 85 7.60 -10.23 -6.35
N GLU A 86 8.88 -10.57 -6.33
CA GLU A 86 9.41 -11.64 -5.50
C GLU A 86 10.09 -11.12 -4.24
N ASP A 87 10.53 -9.86 -4.25
CA ASP A 87 11.30 -9.29 -3.16
C ASP A 87 10.45 -8.97 -1.92
N VAL A 88 10.98 -9.38 -0.77
CA VAL A 88 10.34 -9.23 0.54
C VAL A 88 10.04 -7.76 0.88
N PRO A 89 10.96 -6.79 0.68
CA PRO A 89 10.70 -5.39 1.03
C PRO A 89 9.47 -4.81 0.33
N THR A 90 9.30 -5.04 -0.97
CA THR A 90 8.15 -4.52 -1.74
C THR A 90 6.85 -5.18 -1.29
N LYS A 91 6.83 -6.51 -1.10
CA LYS A 91 5.66 -7.23 -0.58
C LYS A 91 5.24 -6.72 0.80
N MET A 92 6.20 -6.56 1.70
CA MET A 92 5.95 -6.00 3.03
C MET A 92 5.39 -4.58 2.96
N ALA A 93 5.93 -3.71 2.11
CA ALA A 93 5.39 -2.38 1.89
C ALA A 93 3.94 -2.46 1.40
N CYS A 94 3.64 -3.32 0.43
CA CYS A 94 2.30 -3.49 -0.10
C CYS A 94 1.29 -3.93 0.97
N LEU A 95 1.64 -4.92 1.80
CA LEU A 95 0.78 -5.39 2.88
C LEU A 95 0.58 -4.35 3.98
N ARG A 96 1.59 -3.52 4.29
CA ARG A 96 1.42 -2.38 5.23
C ARG A 96 0.43 -1.36 4.68
N TRP A 97 0.52 -1.05 3.39
CA TRP A 97 -0.44 -0.18 2.71
C TRP A 97 -1.87 -0.73 2.76
N ILE A 98 -2.06 -2.00 2.42
CA ILE A 98 -3.37 -2.66 2.47
C ILE A 98 -3.95 -2.61 3.89
N ASN A 99 -3.17 -2.96 4.90
CA ASN A 99 -3.62 -2.89 6.30
C ASN A 99 -4.00 -1.47 6.72
N MET A 100 -3.21 -0.46 6.35
CA MET A 100 -3.52 0.94 6.63
C MET A 100 -4.81 1.40 5.92
N LEU A 101 -5.00 1.03 4.65
CA LEU A 101 -6.19 1.37 3.89
C LEU A 101 -7.45 0.70 4.46
N MET A 102 -7.35 -0.55 4.91
CA MET A 102 -8.44 -1.24 5.63
C MET A 102 -8.84 -0.50 6.90
N GLU A 103 -7.90 0.09 7.63
CA GLU A 103 -8.21 0.90 8.82
C GLU A 103 -8.83 2.25 8.45
N LYS A 104 -8.28 2.93 7.43
CA LYS A 104 -8.69 4.28 7.04
C LYS A 104 -10.04 4.32 6.31
N ARG A 105 -10.28 3.37 5.39
CA ARG A 105 -11.41 3.37 4.45
C ARG A 105 -12.26 2.09 4.61
N LYS A 106 -12.53 1.68 5.86
CA LYS A 106 -13.27 0.44 6.21
C LYS A 106 -14.52 0.18 5.35
N ARG A 107 -15.34 1.21 5.14
CA ARG A 107 -16.61 1.10 4.39
C ARG A 107 -16.36 0.76 2.92
N ASP A 108 -15.55 1.57 2.26
CA ASP A 108 -15.25 1.46 0.84
C ASP A 108 -14.45 0.19 0.51
N MET A 109 -13.65 -0.29 1.46
CA MET A 109 -12.85 -1.51 1.32
C MET A 109 -13.69 -2.78 1.11
N LYS A 110 -14.97 -2.75 1.48
CA LYS A 110 -15.89 -3.87 1.27
C LYS A 110 -16.01 -4.24 -0.21
N GLU A 111 -16.04 -3.24 -1.09
CA GLU A 111 -16.19 -3.42 -2.55
C GLU A 111 -15.01 -4.18 -3.17
N PHE A 112 -13.83 -4.11 -2.53
CA PHE A 112 -12.59 -4.72 -3.03
C PHE A 112 -12.25 -6.04 -2.34
N THR A 113 -13.06 -6.48 -1.38
CA THR A 113 -12.74 -7.67 -0.58
C THR A 113 -12.68 -8.94 -1.42
N GLU A 114 -13.63 -9.11 -2.36
CA GLU A 114 -13.69 -10.31 -3.21
C GLU A 114 -12.51 -10.40 -4.20
N SER A 115 -12.01 -9.27 -4.71
CA SER A 115 -10.82 -9.25 -5.57
C SER A 115 -9.51 -9.39 -4.80
N LEU A 116 -9.46 -8.89 -3.56
CA LEU A 116 -8.25 -8.90 -2.74
C LEU A 116 -8.02 -10.26 -2.06
N LEU A 117 -9.09 -10.93 -1.61
CA LEU A 117 -9.00 -12.16 -0.83
C LEU A 117 -8.19 -13.27 -1.54
N PRO A 118 -8.37 -13.56 -2.84
CA PRO A 118 -7.55 -14.56 -3.54
C PRO A 118 -6.06 -14.21 -3.56
N VAL A 119 -5.71 -12.93 -3.70
CA VAL A 119 -4.32 -12.46 -3.71
C VAL A 119 -3.67 -12.69 -2.35
N LEU A 120 -4.36 -12.35 -1.26
CA LEU A 120 -3.87 -12.56 0.11
C LEU A 120 -3.74 -14.05 0.42
N LEU A 121 -4.75 -14.87 0.10
CA LEU A 121 -4.69 -16.33 0.32
C LEU A 121 -3.49 -16.99 -0.38
N ARG A 122 -3.13 -16.54 -1.58
CA ARG A 122 -1.90 -17.00 -2.24
C ARG A 122 -0.64 -16.48 -1.53
N THR A 123 -0.67 -15.26 -1.03
CA THR A 123 0.45 -14.61 -0.32
C THR A 123 0.79 -15.34 0.99
N LEU A 124 -0.13 -16.09 1.59
CA LEU A 124 0.17 -16.99 2.72
C LEU A 124 1.23 -18.07 2.42
N SER A 125 1.47 -18.38 1.15
CA SER A 125 2.51 -19.34 0.74
C SER A 125 3.88 -18.68 0.53
N ASP A 126 4.04 -17.40 0.87
CA ASP A 126 5.33 -16.71 0.77
C ASP A 126 6.36 -17.31 1.74
N PRO A 127 7.64 -17.49 1.32
CA PRO A 127 8.66 -18.06 2.18
C PRO A 127 9.09 -17.16 3.35
N SER A 128 8.72 -15.87 3.35
CA SER A 128 9.08 -14.94 4.41
C SER A 128 8.00 -14.88 5.50
N ASP A 129 8.37 -15.28 6.72
CA ASP A 129 7.51 -15.14 7.90
C ASP A 129 6.97 -13.71 8.10
N ALA A 130 7.79 -12.70 7.78
CA ALA A 130 7.42 -11.30 7.92
C ALA A 130 6.31 -10.89 6.92
N VAL A 131 6.32 -11.45 5.71
CA VAL A 131 5.27 -11.27 4.70
C VAL A 131 4.01 -11.97 5.17
N VAL A 132 4.11 -13.26 5.53
CA VAL A 132 2.97 -14.06 6.02
C VAL A 132 2.30 -13.41 7.23
N LEU A 133 3.07 -12.87 8.18
CA LEU A 133 2.53 -12.21 9.36
C LEU A 133 1.70 -10.95 9.01
N LEU A 134 2.17 -10.12 8.08
CA LEU A 134 1.44 -8.93 7.63
C LEU A 134 0.20 -9.30 6.78
N ASP A 135 0.27 -10.40 6.04
CA ASP A 135 -0.84 -10.92 5.25
C ASP A 135 -1.96 -11.48 6.14
N LEU A 136 -1.60 -12.26 7.17
CA LEU A 136 -2.55 -12.73 8.19
C LEU A 136 -3.24 -11.58 8.92
N GLN A 137 -2.53 -10.47 9.16
CA GLN A 137 -3.13 -9.26 9.71
C GLN A 137 -4.20 -8.66 8.78
N ALA A 138 -4.00 -8.69 7.47
CA ALA A 138 -4.99 -8.21 6.51
C ALA A 138 -6.20 -9.17 6.42
N LEU A 139 -5.95 -10.47 6.36
CA LEU A 139 -7.00 -11.51 6.36
C LEU A 139 -7.86 -11.50 7.63
N SER A 140 -7.24 -11.25 8.79
CA SER A 140 -7.94 -11.05 10.07
C SER A 140 -8.94 -9.89 9.98
N ARG A 141 -8.51 -8.74 9.44
CA ARG A 141 -9.38 -7.56 9.27
C ARG A 141 -10.55 -7.85 8.34
N ILE A 142 -10.32 -8.54 7.21
CA ILE A 142 -11.40 -8.97 6.30
C ILE A 142 -12.40 -9.86 7.03
N SER A 143 -11.92 -10.84 7.80
CA SER A 143 -12.76 -11.79 8.53
C SER A 143 -13.63 -11.10 9.58
N LEU A 144 -13.08 -10.14 10.32
CA LEU A 144 -13.81 -9.36 11.33
C LEU A 144 -14.85 -8.43 10.68
N ALA A 145 -14.51 -7.76 9.57
CA ALA A 145 -15.45 -6.89 8.85
C ALA A 145 -16.68 -7.66 8.32
N ARG A 146 -16.53 -8.94 7.95
CA ARG A 146 -17.66 -9.78 7.52
C ARG A 146 -18.61 -10.13 8.68
N ARG A 147 -18.12 -10.27 9.91
CA ARG A 147 -18.97 -10.58 11.09
C ARG A 147 -19.85 -9.40 11.50
N GLU A 148 -19.34 -8.17 11.43
CA GLU A 148 -20.12 -6.96 11.73
C GLU A 148 -21.32 -6.78 10.78
N ASN A 149 -21.18 -7.23 9.52
CA ASN A 149 -22.28 -7.21 8.55
C ASN A 149 -23.34 -8.31 8.79
N GLY A 150 -22.93 -9.46 9.36
CA GLY A 150 -23.86 -10.57 9.64
C GLY A 150 -24.81 -10.29 10.83
N TYR A 151 -24.35 -9.52 11.82
CA TYR A 151 -25.17 -9.13 12.97
C TYR A 151 -26.24 -8.09 12.63
N THR A 152 -25.97 -7.20 11.67
CA THR A 152 -26.92 -6.16 11.25
C THR A 152 -28.05 -6.72 10.37
N ALA A 153 -27.76 -7.76 9.57
CA ALA A 153 -28.77 -8.44 8.75
C ALA A 153 -29.66 -9.43 9.53
N ALA A 154 -29.27 -9.85 10.73
CA ALA A 154 -30.06 -10.77 11.57
C ALA A 154 -31.04 -10.07 12.52
N THR A 155 -31.10 -8.74 12.48
CA THR A 155 -31.96 -7.90 13.35
C THR A 155 -33.07 -7.16 12.60
N GLU A 156 -33.30 -7.49 11.33
CA GLU A 156 -34.47 -7.07 10.52
C GLU A 156 -35.36 -8.28 10.22
#